data_AF-A0A533SF11-F1
#
_entry.id   AF-A0A533SF11-F1
#
_cell.length_a   1.000
_cell.length_b   1.000
_cell.length_c   1.000
_cell.angle_alpha   90.00
_cell.angle_beta   90.00
_cell.angle_gamma   90.00
#
_symmetry.space_group_name_H-M   'P 1'
#
loop_
_entity.id
_entity.type
_entity.pdbx_description
1 polymer ?
#
loop_
_entity_poly.entity_id
_entity_poly.type
_entity_poly.pdbx_seq_one_letter_code
_entity_poly.pdbx_strand_id
1 'polypeptide(L)'
;RVRHGNEVYIMAKERIAHLAAETGAELEALETFKGKTLEGLQYRSPVADVVPAQAHLVGGHRVVLSTEYVTLEEGTGCVHSAPGHGEEDYEVGIRNGLPVFMLVDNQGKFVAEAGKYSGKYVRSANQEIIDDLKERNALLFAGEIVHRSPVCWRCHTPLIIRATDQWFIKVTQMRDKMLADIETTLWIPDWAGANQFRNWLQGLRDWVISRQRFWGTPIPIWACESCGNREIIGSSKELAQKSTTGTGPKELHVPWVDDIRLRCTCGKEMRRLPDVMVGWFDSGISSYACLEYPMSRNEAEKWWPADFIVEGRDQISGWFFSLLKAGLVAVGETPYKTVLMHGFMLDEQGREMHKSLGNFVTPQDVVSKFGRDALRLYVLQNTLWEDLRFSWKVLAQLSGDLQTMWTGYVFAGPYMSLIKD
;
A
#
# COMPACT_ATOMS: atom_id res chain seq x y z
N ARG A 1 -10.60 -14.56 36.11
CA ARG A 1 -10.08 -15.94 36.01
C ARG A 1 -11.24 -16.90 35.77
N VAL A 2 -11.03 -17.90 34.93
CA VAL A 2 -12.03 -18.90 34.53
C VAL A 2 -11.42 -20.28 34.66
N ARG A 3 -12.12 -21.22 35.30
CA ARG A 3 -11.69 -22.62 35.40
C ARG A 3 -12.21 -23.42 34.23
N HIS A 4 -11.36 -24.27 33.67
CA HIS A 4 -11.75 -25.33 32.74
C HIS A 4 -10.91 -26.57 33.06
N GLY A 5 -11.57 -27.67 33.42
CA GLY A 5 -10.90 -28.86 33.95
C GLY A 5 -10.02 -28.52 35.17
N ASN A 6 -8.72 -28.84 35.08
CA ASN A 6 -7.74 -28.59 36.13
C ASN A 6 -6.95 -27.28 35.94
N GLU A 7 -7.28 -26.48 34.92
CA GLU A 7 -6.55 -25.26 34.58
C GLU A 7 -7.35 -23.99 34.85
N VAL A 8 -6.62 -22.88 34.98
CA VAL A 8 -7.20 -21.56 35.22
C VAL A 8 -6.73 -20.59 34.14
N TYR A 9 -7.69 -20.07 33.38
CA TYR A 9 -7.49 -19.16 32.28
C TYR A 9 -7.81 -17.71 32.69
N ILE A 10 -7.20 -16.76 31.97
CA ILE A 10 -7.53 -15.35 32.04
C ILE A 10 -8.17 -14.97 30.70
N MET A 11 -9.36 -14.38 30.76
CA MET A 11 -10.12 -13.90 29.61
C MET A 11 -11.07 -12.79 30.07
N ALA A 12 -11.59 -12.01 29.14
CA ALA A 12 -12.61 -11.01 29.42
C ALA A 12 -13.92 -11.68 29.86
N LYS A 13 -14.55 -11.13 30.91
CA LYS A 13 -15.77 -11.69 31.53
C LYS A 13 -16.91 -11.79 30.51
N GLU A 14 -17.03 -10.78 29.67
CA GLU A 14 -18.05 -10.65 28.63
C GLU A 14 -17.90 -11.71 27.53
N ARG A 15 -16.71 -12.31 27.38
CA ARG A 15 -16.42 -13.32 26.35
C ARG A 15 -16.70 -14.75 26.79
N ILE A 16 -16.90 -15.00 28.09
CA ILE A 16 -17.01 -16.37 28.64
C ILE A 16 -18.12 -17.18 27.97
N ALA A 17 -19.34 -16.61 27.89
CA ALA A 17 -20.48 -17.33 27.32
C ALA A 17 -20.30 -17.62 25.82
N HIS A 18 -19.76 -16.68 25.07
CA HIS A 18 -19.47 -16.87 23.64
C HIS A 18 -18.43 -17.96 23.42
N LEU A 19 -17.32 -17.91 24.16
CA LEU A 19 -16.26 -18.91 24.06
C LEU A 19 -16.75 -20.30 24.46
N ALA A 20 -17.55 -20.42 25.52
CA ALA A 20 -18.13 -21.71 25.91
C ALA A 20 -19.03 -22.28 24.80
N ALA A 21 -19.83 -21.43 24.15
CA ALA A 21 -20.68 -21.85 23.04
C ALA A 21 -19.88 -22.25 21.78
N GLU A 22 -18.81 -21.53 21.46
CA GLU A 22 -17.97 -21.76 20.29
C GLU A 22 -17.07 -23.00 20.45
N THR A 23 -16.49 -23.16 21.63
CA THR A 23 -15.50 -24.23 21.90
C THR A 23 -16.13 -25.49 22.47
N GLY A 24 -17.36 -25.41 23.01
CA GLY A 24 -17.97 -26.47 23.80
C GLY A 24 -17.32 -26.67 25.18
N ALA A 25 -16.39 -25.80 25.58
CA ALA A 25 -15.69 -25.91 26.85
C ALA A 25 -16.59 -25.51 28.04
N GLU A 26 -16.55 -26.28 29.12
CA GLU A 26 -17.14 -25.89 30.39
C GLU A 26 -16.26 -24.84 31.08
N LEU A 27 -16.75 -23.61 31.15
CA LEU A 27 -16.02 -22.44 31.65
C LEU A 27 -16.69 -21.89 32.92
N GLU A 28 -16.05 -22.06 34.08
CA GLU A 28 -16.56 -21.57 35.37
C GLU A 28 -15.84 -20.29 35.81
N ALA A 29 -16.59 -19.20 36.00
CA ALA A 29 -16.02 -17.92 36.46
C ALA A 29 -15.61 -17.99 37.95
N LEU A 30 -14.33 -17.78 38.25
CA LEU A 30 -13.81 -17.84 39.63
C LEU A 30 -13.74 -16.46 40.29
N GLU A 31 -13.18 -15.50 39.57
CA GLU A 31 -12.99 -14.14 40.06
C GLU A 31 -12.90 -13.14 38.90
N THR A 32 -13.23 -11.89 39.18
CA THR A 32 -13.12 -10.77 38.24
C THR A 32 -12.18 -9.71 38.80
N PHE A 33 -11.32 -9.16 37.96
CA PHE A 33 -10.41 -8.07 38.30
C PHE A 33 -10.22 -7.15 37.09
N LYS A 34 -9.67 -5.95 37.31
CA LYS A 34 -9.40 -5.00 36.21
C LYS A 34 -8.20 -5.44 35.38
N GLY A 35 -8.33 -5.48 34.05
CA GLY A 35 -7.25 -5.89 33.13
C GLY A 35 -5.93 -5.12 33.32
N LYS A 36 -5.98 -3.85 33.77
CA LYS A 36 -4.81 -3.06 34.14
C LYS A 36 -3.88 -3.75 35.14
N THR A 37 -4.41 -4.61 36.01
CA THR A 37 -3.59 -5.37 36.99
C THR A 37 -2.69 -6.42 36.34
N LEU A 38 -2.91 -6.75 35.07
CA LEU A 38 -2.08 -7.68 34.31
C LEU A 38 -0.88 -7.01 33.64
N GLU A 39 -0.83 -5.67 33.61
CA GLU A 39 0.26 -4.95 32.95
C GLU A 39 1.63 -5.39 33.47
N GLY A 40 2.51 -5.80 32.55
CA GLY A 40 3.84 -6.31 32.87
C GLY A 40 3.91 -7.75 33.35
N LEU A 41 2.76 -8.44 33.52
CA LEU A 41 2.74 -9.86 33.89
C LEU A 41 3.51 -10.68 32.84
N GLN A 42 4.55 -11.38 33.30
CA GLN A 42 5.36 -12.25 32.45
C GLN A 42 4.70 -13.61 32.27
N TYR A 43 4.83 -14.17 31.07
CA TYR A 43 4.36 -15.51 30.74
C TYR A 43 5.47 -16.30 30.03
N ARG A 44 5.25 -17.60 29.80
CA ARG A 44 6.17 -18.45 29.06
C ARG A 44 5.57 -18.75 27.69
N SER A 45 6.40 -18.72 26.64
CA SER A 45 5.96 -19.17 25.33
C SER A 45 5.64 -20.67 25.36
N PRO A 46 4.51 -21.11 24.80
CA PRO A 46 4.16 -22.53 24.74
C PRO A 46 5.03 -23.31 23.75
N VAL A 47 5.88 -22.65 22.96
CA VAL A 47 6.72 -23.30 21.93
C VAL A 47 8.22 -23.02 22.14
N ALA A 48 8.60 -22.56 23.34
CA ALA A 48 9.99 -22.20 23.65
C ALA A 48 11.00 -23.34 23.48
N ASP A 49 10.57 -24.58 23.61
CA ASP A 49 11.39 -25.79 23.50
C ASP A 49 11.67 -26.17 22.03
N VAL A 50 10.73 -25.93 21.12
CA VAL A 50 10.88 -26.22 19.67
C VAL A 50 11.27 -25.00 18.84
N VAL A 51 11.12 -23.80 19.40
CA VAL A 51 11.55 -22.53 18.82
C VAL A 51 12.50 -21.84 19.81
N PRO A 52 13.80 -22.19 19.82
CA PRO A 52 14.75 -21.68 20.82
C PRO A 52 14.83 -20.15 20.87
N ALA A 53 14.62 -19.47 19.75
CA ALA A 53 14.60 -18.01 19.70
C ALA A 53 13.48 -17.39 20.57
N GLN A 54 12.37 -18.11 20.81
CA GLN A 54 11.33 -17.69 21.76
C GLN A 54 11.77 -17.79 23.22
N ALA A 55 12.60 -18.79 23.55
CA ALA A 55 13.15 -18.95 24.91
C ALA A 55 14.14 -17.83 25.28
N HIS A 56 14.88 -17.33 24.29
CA HIS A 56 15.91 -16.30 24.46
C HIS A 56 15.42 -14.88 24.18
N LEU A 57 14.11 -14.69 23.94
CA LEU A 57 13.54 -13.39 23.61
C LEU A 57 13.53 -12.46 24.84
N VAL A 58 14.45 -11.48 24.86
CA VAL A 58 14.54 -10.47 25.91
C VAL A 58 13.49 -9.38 25.70
N GLY A 59 12.78 -9.01 26.77
CA GLY A 59 11.77 -7.94 26.75
C GLY A 59 10.42 -8.34 26.14
N GLY A 60 10.31 -9.55 25.59
CA GLY A 60 9.07 -10.19 25.15
C GLY A 60 8.32 -10.92 26.28
N HIS A 61 7.33 -11.72 25.90
CA HIS A 61 6.53 -12.59 26.79
C HIS A 61 5.99 -11.90 28.05
N ARG A 62 5.42 -10.71 27.86
CA ARG A 62 4.73 -9.97 28.92
C ARG A 62 3.46 -9.33 28.40
N VAL A 63 2.53 -9.08 29.31
CA VAL A 63 1.29 -8.37 28.98
C VAL A 63 1.57 -6.87 28.88
N VAL A 64 1.08 -6.26 27.79
CA VAL A 64 1.05 -4.81 27.59
C VAL A 64 -0.41 -4.37 27.45
N LEU A 65 -0.70 -3.13 27.85
CA LEU A 65 -2.03 -2.57 27.68
C LEU A 65 -2.15 -1.93 26.30
N SER A 66 -3.23 -2.24 25.59
CA SER A 66 -3.60 -1.60 24.32
C SER A 66 -5.08 -1.29 24.32
N THR A 67 -5.42 -0.05 23.94
CA THR A 67 -6.80 0.38 23.69
C THR A 67 -7.15 0.38 22.21
N GLU A 68 -6.25 -0.05 21.33
CA GLU A 68 -6.38 0.16 19.88
C GLU A 68 -7.13 -0.95 19.17
N TYR A 69 -6.89 -2.21 19.53
CA TYR A 69 -7.44 -3.36 18.82
C TYR A 69 -7.94 -4.48 19.73
N VAL A 70 -7.87 -4.31 21.06
CA VAL A 70 -8.49 -5.25 21.99
C VAL A 70 -9.96 -4.89 22.15
N THR A 71 -10.84 -5.68 21.55
CA THR A 71 -12.29 -5.50 21.63
C THR A 71 -12.94 -6.62 22.47
N LEU A 72 -14.20 -6.40 22.85
CA LEU A 72 -15.04 -7.42 23.50
C LEU A 72 -15.96 -8.14 22.50
N GLU A 73 -15.79 -7.86 21.21
CA GLU A 73 -16.63 -8.41 20.14
C GLU A 73 -16.09 -9.75 19.62
N GLU A 74 -14.77 -9.94 19.66
CA GLU A 74 -14.10 -11.13 19.12
C GLU A 74 -13.06 -11.70 20.09
N GLY A 75 -12.72 -12.98 19.89
CA GLY A 75 -11.67 -13.66 20.64
C GLY A 75 -11.94 -13.75 22.15
N THR A 76 -10.86 -13.63 22.94
CA THR A 76 -10.87 -13.87 24.39
C THR A 76 -10.76 -12.60 25.24
N GLY A 77 -10.57 -11.44 24.61
CA GLY A 77 -10.12 -10.22 25.29
C GLY A 77 -8.64 -10.21 25.67
N CYS A 78 -7.88 -11.25 25.30
CA CYS A 78 -6.42 -11.28 25.32
C CYS A 78 -5.94 -11.50 23.88
N VAL A 79 -5.22 -10.53 23.32
CA VAL A 79 -4.74 -10.58 21.94
C VAL A 79 -3.25 -10.93 21.94
N HIS A 80 -2.88 -11.95 21.18
CA HIS A 80 -1.47 -12.24 20.91
C HIS A 80 -0.88 -11.13 20.05
N SER A 81 0.26 -10.58 20.47
CA SER A 81 0.96 -9.53 19.72
C SER A 81 2.28 -10.04 19.17
N ALA A 82 2.47 -9.87 17.87
CA ALA A 82 3.70 -10.15 17.16
C ALA A 82 4.13 -8.90 16.36
N PRO A 83 4.95 -8.01 16.94
CA PRO A 83 5.35 -6.76 16.28
C PRO A 83 6.00 -6.92 14.90
N GLY A 84 6.54 -8.11 14.58
CA GLY A 84 7.06 -8.43 13.25
C GLY A 84 5.99 -8.72 12.18
N HIS A 85 4.71 -8.85 12.55
CA HIS A 85 3.66 -9.47 11.74
C HIS A 85 2.31 -8.74 11.74
N GLY A 86 2.18 -7.62 12.44
CA GLY A 86 0.97 -6.80 12.44
C GLY A 86 1.34 -5.33 12.55
N GLU A 87 0.57 -4.47 11.91
CA GLU A 87 0.82 -3.02 11.95
C GLU A 87 0.52 -2.46 13.34
N GLU A 88 -0.66 -2.78 13.89
CA GLU A 88 -1.06 -2.38 15.23
C GLU A 88 -0.16 -3.03 16.29
N ASP A 89 0.25 -4.28 16.08
CA ASP A 89 1.24 -4.97 16.91
C ASP A 89 2.60 -4.26 16.90
N TYR A 90 3.04 -3.79 15.73
CA TYR A 90 4.28 -3.02 15.61
C TYR A 90 4.17 -1.71 16.37
N GLU A 91 3.09 -0.95 16.18
CA GLU A 91 2.90 0.35 16.83
C GLU A 91 2.79 0.25 18.36
N VAL A 92 1.98 -0.69 18.87
CA VAL A 92 1.85 -0.97 20.31
C VAL A 92 3.15 -1.53 20.85
N GLY A 93 3.78 -2.45 20.11
CA GLY A 93 5.04 -3.06 20.50
C GLY A 93 6.15 -2.05 20.67
N ILE A 94 6.39 -1.18 19.68
CA ILE A 94 7.40 -0.13 19.75
C ILE A 94 7.14 0.84 20.91
N ARG A 95 5.89 1.31 21.09
CA ARG A 95 5.53 2.22 22.19
C ARG A 95 5.76 1.62 23.57
N ASN A 96 5.56 0.32 23.71
CA ASN A 96 5.74 -0.39 24.97
C ASN A 96 7.15 -0.98 25.13
N GLY A 97 8.04 -0.85 24.15
CA GLY A 97 9.38 -1.44 24.20
C GLY A 97 9.39 -2.97 24.07
N LEU A 98 8.48 -3.54 23.29
CA LEU A 98 8.54 -4.95 22.86
C LEU A 98 9.54 -5.10 21.70
N PRO A 99 10.27 -6.23 21.63
CA PRO A 99 11.16 -6.51 20.52
C PRO A 99 10.38 -6.77 19.23
N VAL A 100 10.90 -6.25 18.10
CA VAL A 100 10.42 -6.62 16.76
C VAL A 100 11.00 -7.97 16.38
N PHE A 101 10.26 -9.02 16.74
CA PHE A 101 10.69 -10.39 16.56
C PHE A 101 10.26 -10.93 15.20
N MET A 102 11.22 -11.27 14.34
CA MET A 102 10.98 -11.64 12.94
C MET A 102 11.68 -12.95 12.57
N LEU A 103 10.93 -14.05 12.49
CA LEU A 103 11.47 -15.39 12.17
C LEU A 103 11.16 -15.86 10.74
N VAL A 104 10.81 -14.96 9.84
CA VAL A 104 10.37 -15.28 8.48
C VAL A 104 11.19 -14.47 7.49
N ASP A 105 11.74 -15.13 6.47
CA ASP A 105 12.59 -14.53 5.47
C ASP A 105 11.80 -13.83 4.33
N ASN A 106 12.53 -13.38 3.30
CA ASN A 106 11.96 -12.73 2.12
C ASN A 106 11.14 -13.66 1.22
N GLN A 107 11.26 -14.98 1.38
CA GLN A 107 10.53 -16.01 0.64
C GLN A 107 9.27 -16.50 1.38
N GLY A 108 9.01 -15.97 2.59
CA GLY A 108 7.90 -16.43 3.42
C GLY A 108 8.18 -17.78 4.09
N LYS A 109 9.46 -18.11 4.31
CA LYS A 109 9.89 -19.31 5.02
C LYS A 109 10.47 -18.95 6.37
N PHE A 110 10.33 -19.87 7.31
CA PHE A 110 10.96 -19.73 8.62
C PHE A 110 12.49 -19.78 8.51
N VAL A 111 13.18 -18.88 9.23
CA VAL A 111 14.65 -18.85 9.33
C VAL A 111 15.17 -19.93 10.30
N ALA A 112 16.49 -20.12 10.36
CA ALA A 112 17.12 -21.16 11.20
C ALA A 112 16.75 -21.04 12.68
N GLU A 113 16.61 -19.81 13.16
CA GLU A 113 16.25 -19.44 14.53
C GLU A 113 14.84 -19.91 14.93
N ALA A 114 14.00 -20.25 13.94
CA ALA A 114 12.67 -20.81 14.17
C ALA A 114 12.68 -22.29 14.62
N GLY A 115 13.86 -22.91 14.74
CA GLY A 115 14.01 -24.28 15.26
C GLY A 115 13.31 -25.31 14.39
N LYS A 116 12.37 -26.07 14.98
CA LYS A 116 11.64 -27.17 14.31
C LYS A 116 11.01 -26.78 12.97
N TYR A 117 10.63 -25.51 12.82
CA TYR A 117 9.92 -25.02 11.62
C TYR A 117 10.85 -24.46 10.53
N SER A 118 12.16 -24.39 10.77
CA SER A 118 13.14 -23.82 9.86
C SER A 118 13.00 -24.36 8.42
N GLY A 119 13.03 -23.45 7.44
CA GLY A 119 12.94 -23.74 6.01
C GLY A 119 11.53 -24.02 5.48
N LYS A 120 10.52 -24.20 6.35
CA LYS A 120 9.13 -24.43 5.94
C LYS A 120 8.45 -23.12 5.55
N TYR A 121 7.61 -23.18 4.52
CA TYR A 121 6.71 -22.07 4.20
C TYR A 121 5.69 -21.87 5.32
N VAL A 122 5.46 -20.63 5.74
CA VAL A 122 4.71 -20.32 6.97
C VAL A 122 3.33 -20.98 7.03
N ARG A 123 2.56 -20.97 5.94
CA ARG A 123 1.21 -21.57 5.94
C ARG A 123 1.23 -23.08 5.97
N SER A 124 2.27 -23.70 5.42
CA SER A 124 2.43 -25.16 5.43
C SER A 124 2.79 -25.70 6.82
N ALA A 125 3.32 -24.85 7.71
CA ALA A 125 3.65 -25.21 9.08
C ALA A 125 2.47 -25.11 10.06
N ASN A 126 1.36 -24.46 9.67
CA ASN A 126 0.24 -24.18 10.58
C ASN A 126 -0.30 -25.44 11.28
N GLN A 127 -0.51 -26.52 10.55
CA GLN A 127 -1.03 -27.77 11.12
C GLN A 127 -0.08 -28.36 12.16
N GLU A 128 1.22 -28.38 11.85
CA GLU A 128 2.25 -28.88 12.76
C GLU A 128 2.36 -28.03 14.02
N ILE A 129 2.26 -26.69 13.89
CA ILE A 129 2.23 -25.77 15.04
C ILE A 129 1.01 -26.05 15.92
N ILE A 130 -0.17 -26.27 15.32
CA ILE A 130 -1.39 -26.61 16.06
C ILE A 130 -1.21 -27.92 16.82
N ASP A 131 -0.60 -28.93 16.20
CA ASP A 131 -0.36 -30.22 16.84
C ASP A 131 0.68 -30.14 17.96
N ASP A 132 1.75 -29.35 17.78
CA ASP A 132 2.71 -29.04 18.83
C ASP A 132 2.07 -28.32 20.03
N LEU A 133 1.12 -27.40 19.81
CA LEU A 133 0.38 -26.74 20.89
C LEU A 133 -0.55 -27.72 21.63
N LYS A 134 -1.18 -28.66 20.92
CA LYS A 134 -1.98 -29.75 21.53
C LYS A 134 -1.12 -30.64 22.42
N GLU A 135 0.01 -31.11 21.91
CA GLU A 135 0.94 -31.97 22.65
C GLU A 135 1.43 -31.33 23.96
N ARG A 136 1.50 -30.00 24.00
CA ARG A 136 1.94 -29.22 25.15
C ARG A 136 0.82 -28.77 26.08
N ASN A 137 -0.42 -29.24 25.85
CA ASN A 137 -1.63 -28.79 26.55
C ASN A 137 -1.78 -27.26 26.53
N ALA A 138 -1.31 -26.60 25.47
CA ALA A 138 -1.36 -25.15 25.30
C ALA A 138 -2.44 -24.71 24.29
N LEU A 139 -3.32 -25.63 23.89
CA LEU A 139 -4.42 -25.38 22.97
C LEU A 139 -5.76 -25.73 23.62
N LEU A 140 -6.57 -24.72 23.89
CA LEU A 140 -7.95 -24.91 24.37
C LEU A 140 -8.89 -25.37 23.25
N PHE A 141 -8.76 -24.77 22.07
CA PHE A 141 -9.63 -25.03 20.92
C PHE A 141 -8.92 -24.73 19.60
N ALA A 142 -9.22 -25.51 18.56
CA ALA A 142 -8.88 -25.20 17.18
C ALA A 142 -10.08 -25.44 16.27
N GLY A 143 -10.31 -24.50 15.34
CA GLY A 143 -11.37 -24.56 14.34
C GLY A 143 -10.98 -23.79 13.10
N GLU A 144 -11.89 -23.73 12.13
CA GLU A 144 -11.70 -23.03 10.87
C GLU A 144 -12.64 -21.82 10.77
N ILE A 145 -12.13 -20.71 10.25
CA ILE A 145 -12.90 -19.50 9.99
C ILE A 145 -12.78 -19.12 8.52
N VAL A 146 -13.87 -18.65 7.93
CA VAL A 146 -13.89 -18.13 6.56
C VAL A 146 -13.95 -16.61 6.63
N HIS A 147 -12.91 -15.95 6.15
CA HIS A 147 -12.83 -14.49 6.11
C HIS A 147 -12.18 -14.00 4.82
N ARG A 148 -12.22 -12.68 4.59
CA ARG A 148 -11.45 -12.06 3.51
C ARG A 148 -10.01 -11.84 3.96
N SER A 149 -9.06 -12.35 3.19
CA SER A 149 -7.63 -12.16 3.42
C SER A 149 -6.99 -11.49 2.20
N PRO A 150 -6.01 -10.59 2.38
CA PRO A 150 -5.33 -9.95 1.27
C PRO A 150 -4.51 -10.99 0.46
N VAL A 151 -4.54 -10.83 -0.85
CA VAL A 151 -3.76 -11.62 -1.81
C VAL A 151 -2.97 -10.67 -2.72
N CYS A 152 -1.86 -11.15 -3.27
CA CYS A 152 -1.12 -10.42 -4.28
C CYS A 152 -2.03 -10.13 -5.48
N TRP A 153 -2.22 -8.86 -5.83
CA TRP A 153 -3.07 -8.44 -6.95
C TRP A 153 -2.62 -8.98 -8.31
N ARG A 154 -1.35 -9.42 -8.42
CA ARG A 154 -0.77 -9.95 -9.66
C ARG A 154 -0.80 -11.46 -9.77
N CYS A 155 -0.44 -12.18 -8.71
CA CYS A 155 -0.29 -13.64 -8.73
C CYS A 155 -1.26 -14.38 -7.78
N HIS A 156 -2.13 -13.66 -7.08
CA HIS A 156 -3.13 -14.18 -6.15
C HIS A 156 -2.58 -15.01 -4.97
N THR A 157 -1.26 -15.01 -4.76
CA THR A 157 -0.65 -15.64 -3.59
C THR A 157 -1.10 -14.91 -2.32
N PRO A 158 -1.56 -15.62 -1.28
CA PRO A 158 -1.93 -15.00 -0.01
C PRO A 158 -0.77 -14.20 0.58
N LEU A 159 -1.04 -12.97 0.97
CA LEU A 159 -0.02 -12.13 1.58
C LEU A 159 0.25 -12.55 3.02
N ILE A 160 1.46 -12.23 3.47
CA ILE A 160 1.87 -12.25 4.87
C ILE A 160 2.44 -10.89 5.20
N ILE A 161 2.24 -10.44 6.44
CA ILE A 161 2.82 -9.20 6.93
C ILE A 161 4.18 -9.54 7.53
N ARG A 162 5.19 -8.77 7.14
CA ARG A 162 6.57 -8.91 7.60
C ARG A 162 7.16 -7.53 7.85
N ALA A 163 7.67 -7.30 9.07
CA ALA A 163 8.49 -6.14 9.36
C ALA A 163 9.80 -6.21 8.56
N THR A 164 10.14 -5.11 7.91
CA THR A 164 11.36 -4.99 7.10
C THR A 164 11.89 -3.58 7.24
N ASP A 165 13.21 -3.42 7.09
CA ASP A 165 13.82 -2.11 7.01
C ASP A 165 13.32 -1.39 5.75
N GLN A 166 12.86 -0.16 5.93
CA GLN A 166 12.34 0.67 4.85
C GLN A 166 12.74 2.13 5.07
N TRP A 167 12.78 2.88 3.97
CA TRP A 167 12.97 4.31 3.93
C TRP A 167 11.64 5.03 3.89
N PHE A 168 11.51 6.07 4.72
CA PHE A 168 10.30 6.84 4.86
C PHE A 168 10.59 8.32 4.66
N ILE A 169 9.67 9.03 4.00
CA ILE A 169 9.59 10.49 4.06
C ILE A 169 8.53 10.84 5.12
N LYS A 170 8.91 11.68 6.09
CA LYS A 170 8.06 12.10 7.20
C LYS A 170 6.97 13.09 6.76
N VAL A 171 6.03 12.63 5.94
CA VAL A 171 4.95 13.45 5.38
C VAL A 171 3.83 13.71 6.39
N THR A 172 3.76 12.95 7.49
CA THR A 172 2.75 13.14 8.55
C THR A 172 2.76 14.55 9.13
N GLN A 173 3.92 15.20 9.20
CA GLN A 173 4.06 16.59 9.67
C GLN A 173 3.43 17.62 8.72
N MET A 174 3.05 17.21 7.50
CA MET A 174 2.45 18.07 6.48
C MET A 174 0.93 17.88 6.39
N ARG A 175 0.33 17.07 7.28
CA ARG A 175 -1.11 16.74 7.24
C ARG A 175 -2.00 17.98 7.21
N ASP A 176 -1.75 18.93 8.10
CA ASP A 176 -2.60 20.13 8.21
C ASP A 176 -2.50 21.00 6.94
N LYS A 177 -1.30 21.08 6.35
CA LYS A 177 -1.10 21.76 5.06
C LYS A 177 -1.85 21.04 3.93
N MET A 178 -1.74 19.71 3.84
CA MET A 178 -2.48 18.93 2.85
C MET A 178 -3.99 19.11 2.98
N LEU A 179 -4.52 19.16 4.21
CA LEU A 179 -5.94 19.39 4.47
C LEU A 179 -6.37 20.81 4.07
N ALA A 180 -5.54 21.82 4.30
CA ALA A 180 -5.81 23.19 3.86
C ALA A 180 -5.76 23.31 2.33
N ASP A 181 -4.81 22.64 1.69
CA ASP A 181 -4.62 22.66 0.25
C ASP A 181 -5.79 22.02 -0.51
N ILE A 182 -6.44 21.00 0.07
CA ILE A 182 -7.70 20.44 -0.49
C ILE A 182 -8.77 21.52 -0.65
N GLU A 183 -8.92 22.41 0.33
CA GLU A 183 -9.94 23.47 0.30
C GLU A 183 -9.69 24.50 -0.81
N THR A 184 -8.44 24.59 -1.30
CA THR A 184 -8.05 25.49 -2.40
C THR A 184 -8.07 24.82 -3.77
N THR A 185 -8.14 23.50 -3.82
CA THR A 185 -8.21 22.72 -5.06
C THR A 185 -9.66 22.51 -5.46
N LEU A 186 -9.99 22.74 -6.72
CA LEU A 186 -11.31 22.41 -7.25
C LEU A 186 -11.40 20.91 -7.53
N TRP A 187 -12.24 20.20 -6.78
CA TRP A 187 -12.50 18.77 -7.01
C TRP A 187 -13.81 18.58 -7.75
N ILE A 188 -13.80 17.73 -8.79
CA ILE A 188 -14.97 17.36 -9.58
C ILE A 188 -15.11 15.84 -9.51
N PRO A 189 -16.13 15.30 -8.82
CA PRO A 189 -17.15 16.01 -8.05
C PRO A 189 -16.63 16.51 -6.69
N ASP A 190 -17.27 17.53 -6.13
CA ASP A 190 -16.85 18.18 -4.87
C ASP A 190 -16.67 17.19 -3.71
N TRP A 191 -17.55 16.19 -3.61
CA TRP A 191 -17.50 15.18 -2.55
C TRP A 191 -16.25 14.28 -2.63
N ALA A 192 -15.58 14.19 -3.79
CA ALA A 192 -14.35 13.42 -3.93
C ALA A 192 -13.23 14.04 -3.10
N GLY A 193 -13.08 15.36 -3.17
CA GLY A 193 -12.14 16.12 -2.33
C GLY A 193 -12.61 16.22 -0.89
N ALA A 194 -13.84 16.73 -0.69
CA ALA A 194 -14.37 17.08 0.63
C ALA A 194 -14.52 15.88 1.57
N ASN A 195 -14.84 14.69 1.03
CA ASN A 195 -15.08 13.49 1.81
C ASN A 195 -13.99 12.43 1.59
N GLN A 196 -13.85 11.88 0.38
CA GLN A 196 -13.00 10.70 0.17
C GLN A 196 -11.53 11.00 0.37
N PHE A 197 -11.00 12.00 -0.34
CA PHE A 197 -9.60 12.38 -0.26
C PHE A 197 -9.25 12.97 1.13
N ARG A 198 -10.13 13.79 1.70
CA ARG A 198 -10.00 14.30 3.07
C ARG A 198 -9.91 13.18 4.12
N ASN A 199 -10.82 12.20 4.06
CA ASN A 199 -10.81 11.05 4.99
C ASN A 199 -9.54 10.21 4.81
N TRP A 200 -9.06 10.06 3.58
CA TRP A 200 -7.78 9.40 3.31
C TRP A 200 -6.60 10.11 3.98
N LEU A 201 -6.56 11.44 3.93
CA LEU A 201 -5.52 12.24 4.60
C LEU A 201 -5.59 12.20 6.14
N GLN A 202 -6.77 11.97 6.73
CA GLN A 202 -6.87 11.81 8.18
C GLN A 202 -6.09 10.58 8.67
N GLY A 203 -6.09 9.51 7.87
CA GLY A 203 -5.28 8.31 8.07
C GLY A 203 -3.84 8.40 7.56
N LEU A 204 -3.32 9.61 7.30
CA LEU A 204 -1.99 9.80 6.74
C LEU A 204 -0.90 9.19 7.65
N ARG A 205 -0.09 8.32 7.04
CA ARG A 205 1.13 7.72 7.57
C ARG A 205 2.36 8.23 6.82
N ASP A 206 3.54 8.02 7.38
CA ASP A 206 4.79 8.39 6.72
C ASP A 206 4.98 7.57 5.43
N TRP A 207 5.54 8.22 4.41
CA TRP A 207 5.53 7.68 3.05
C TRP A 207 6.72 6.74 2.87
N VAL A 208 6.43 5.43 2.81
CA VAL A 208 7.40 4.40 2.44
C VAL A 208 7.85 4.59 1.00
N ILE A 209 9.11 4.97 0.78
CA ILE A 209 9.67 5.23 -0.55
C ILE A 209 10.54 4.09 -1.09
N SER A 210 11.01 3.16 -0.26
CA SER A 210 11.89 2.06 -0.70
C SER A 210 11.14 0.80 -1.11
N ARG A 211 11.74 0.02 -2.01
CA ARG A 211 11.35 -1.33 -2.38
C ARG A 211 12.61 -2.18 -2.62
N GLN A 212 12.60 -3.40 -2.10
CA GLN A 212 13.64 -4.41 -2.35
C GLN A 212 13.37 -5.09 -3.71
N ARG A 213 13.57 -4.34 -4.79
CA ARG A 213 13.35 -4.75 -6.19
C ARG A 213 14.52 -4.32 -7.06
N PHE A 214 14.55 -4.83 -8.29
CA PHE A 214 15.63 -4.56 -9.25
C PHE A 214 15.28 -3.48 -10.27
N TRP A 215 14.01 -3.40 -10.70
CA TRP A 215 13.55 -2.43 -11.71
C TRP A 215 12.81 -1.27 -11.07
N GLY A 216 13.43 -0.10 -11.08
CA GLY A 216 12.93 1.17 -10.53
C GLY A 216 14.07 2.17 -10.36
N THR A 217 13.74 3.42 -10.05
CA THR A 217 14.73 4.47 -9.80
C THR A 217 15.58 4.12 -8.58
N PRO A 218 16.90 3.94 -8.68
CA PRO A 218 17.72 3.54 -7.53
C PRO A 218 17.75 4.61 -6.44
N ILE A 219 17.64 4.21 -5.17
CA ILE A 219 17.79 5.15 -4.06
C ILE A 219 19.22 5.69 -4.06
N PRO A 220 19.43 7.02 -4.11
CA PRO A 220 20.75 7.61 -4.30
C PRO A 220 21.50 7.79 -2.97
N ILE A 221 21.49 6.76 -2.13
CA ILE A 221 22.13 6.77 -0.81
C ILE A 221 23.30 5.79 -0.81
N TRP A 222 24.49 6.30 -0.51
CA TRP A 222 25.68 5.51 -0.25
C TRP A 222 25.92 5.39 1.24
N ALA A 223 26.36 4.22 1.71
CA ALA A 223 26.64 3.95 3.10
C ALA A 223 28.04 3.35 3.27
N CYS A 224 28.74 3.75 4.34
CA CYS A 224 29.99 3.14 4.76
C CYS A 224 29.72 2.05 5.81
N GLU A 225 30.01 0.80 5.50
CA GLU A 225 29.86 -0.31 6.46
C GLU A 225 30.78 -0.20 7.67
N SER A 226 31.92 0.49 7.54
CA SER A 226 32.91 0.59 8.62
C SER A 226 32.55 1.58 9.73
N CYS A 227 31.86 2.69 9.41
CA CYS A 227 31.51 3.73 10.39
C CYS A 227 30.03 4.11 10.40
N GLY A 228 29.21 3.52 9.53
CA GLY A 228 27.78 3.80 9.43
C GLY A 228 27.41 5.13 8.78
N ASN A 229 28.39 5.94 8.34
CA ASN A 229 28.12 7.21 7.69
C ASN A 229 27.35 7.01 6.37
N ARG A 230 26.42 7.91 6.07
CA ARG A 230 25.55 7.86 4.88
C ARG A 230 25.65 9.17 4.11
N GLU A 231 25.57 9.08 2.79
CA GLU A 231 25.67 10.22 1.89
C GLU A 231 24.60 10.12 0.81
N ILE A 232 23.90 11.23 0.55
CA ILE A 232 22.85 11.33 -0.46
C ILE A 232 23.42 12.07 -1.67
N ILE A 233 23.27 11.48 -2.86
CA ILE A 233 23.77 12.05 -4.11
C ILE A 233 22.61 12.66 -4.90
N GLY A 234 22.66 13.96 -5.16
CA GLY A 234 21.57 14.72 -5.77
C GLY A 234 21.64 14.83 -7.30
N SER A 235 22.75 14.44 -7.94
CA SER A 235 22.88 14.52 -9.40
C SER A 235 23.90 13.55 -9.98
N SER A 236 23.76 13.24 -11.27
CA SER A 236 24.75 12.47 -12.03
C SER A 236 26.13 13.13 -12.05
N LYS A 237 26.18 14.47 -12.08
CA LYS A 237 27.42 15.25 -12.02
C LYS A 237 28.12 15.10 -10.66
N GLU A 238 27.36 15.20 -9.57
CA GLU A 238 27.89 14.97 -8.22
C GLU A 238 28.41 13.54 -8.06
N LEU A 239 27.65 12.55 -8.57
CA LEU A 239 28.06 11.15 -8.55
C LEU A 239 29.39 10.94 -9.28
N ALA A 240 29.54 11.52 -10.47
CA ALA A 240 30.77 11.43 -11.25
C ALA A 240 31.96 12.09 -10.54
N GLN A 241 31.75 13.21 -9.83
CA GLN A 241 32.80 13.92 -9.09
C GLN A 241 33.28 13.14 -7.85
N LYS A 242 32.37 12.46 -7.15
CA LYS A 242 32.68 11.71 -5.92
C LYS A 242 33.09 10.26 -6.15
N SER A 243 32.85 9.74 -7.35
CA SER A 243 33.18 8.37 -7.74
C SER A 243 34.68 8.09 -7.64
N THR A 244 35.03 6.96 -7.04
CA THR A 244 36.41 6.44 -7.03
C THR A 244 36.66 5.40 -8.11
N THR A 245 35.64 5.00 -8.88
CA THR A 245 35.73 3.92 -9.88
C THR A 245 35.87 4.39 -11.34
N GLY A 246 36.05 5.69 -11.61
CA GLY A 246 36.29 6.24 -12.95
C GLY A 246 35.22 7.21 -13.45
N THR A 247 35.06 7.36 -14.78
CA THR A 247 34.38 8.45 -15.52
C THR A 247 32.87 8.65 -15.30
N GLY A 248 32.29 8.10 -14.22
CA GLY A 248 30.87 8.17 -13.91
C GLY A 248 30.03 7.07 -14.56
N PRO A 249 28.73 6.95 -14.16
CA PRO A 249 27.85 5.90 -14.65
C PRO A 249 27.56 6.03 -16.15
N LYS A 250 27.69 4.92 -16.89
CA LYS A 250 27.11 4.79 -18.23
C LYS A 250 25.57 4.83 -18.19
N GLU A 251 25.02 4.31 -17.11
CA GLU A 251 23.59 4.15 -16.85
C GLU A 251 23.37 4.28 -15.34
N LEU A 252 22.28 4.96 -14.93
CA LEU A 252 21.94 5.20 -13.53
C LEU A 252 21.04 4.11 -12.94
N HIS A 253 20.57 3.15 -13.75
CA HIS A 253 19.81 2.00 -13.28
C HIS A 253 20.69 0.93 -12.60
N VAL A 254 20.05 0.06 -11.82
CA VAL A 254 20.61 -1.23 -11.39
C VAL A 254 20.77 -2.14 -12.62
N PRO A 255 21.90 -2.87 -12.79
CA PRO A 255 23.00 -3.03 -11.84
C PRO A 255 24.13 -2.00 -11.99
N TRP A 256 24.16 -1.17 -13.04
CA TRP A 256 25.33 -0.32 -13.35
C TRP A 256 25.68 0.67 -12.24
N VAL A 257 24.68 1.28 -11.60
CA VAL A 257 24.92 2.21 -10.49
C VAL A 257 25.45 1.49 -9.23
N ASP A 258 25.20 0.19 -9.08
CA ASP A 258 25.63 -0.62 -7.94
C ASP A 258 27.14 -0.91 -7.98
N ASP A 259 27.83 -0.65 -9.08
CA ASP A 259 29.28 -0.80 -9.19
C ASP A 259 30.04 0.49 -8.80
N ILE A 260 29.34 1.60 -8.62
CA ILE A 260 29.97 2.87 -8.25
C ILE A 260 30.33 2.88 -6.77
N ARG A 261 31.56 3.29 -6.48
CA ARG A 261 32.10 3.44 -5.12
C ARG A 261 32.42 4.88 -4.85
N LEU A 262 32.17 5.31 -3.61
CA LEU A 262 32.59 6.61 -3.09
C LEU A 262 33.62 6.42 -1.97
N ARG A 263 34.33 7.49 -1.62
CA ARG A 263 35.24 7.51 -0.47
C ARG A 263 34.57 8.22 0.71
N CYS A 264 34.39 7.49 1.81
CA CYS A 264 33.89 8.06 3.06
C CYS A 264 34.92 9.00 3.69
N THR A 265 34.45 9.93 4.51
CA THR A 265 35.26 10.79 5.39
C THR A 265 36.19 10.03 6.34
N CYS A 266 35.88 8.78 6.70
CA CYS A 266 36.75 7.90 7.50
C CYS A 266 37.85 7.21 6.66
N GLY A 267 37.92 7.47 5.35
CA GLY A 267 38.88 6.91 4.41
C GLY A 267 38.49 5.54 3.82
N LYS A 268 37.40 4.92 4.30
CA LYS A 268 36.87 3.65 3.80
C LYS A 268 35.91 3.83 2.63
N GLU A 269 35.62 2.73 1.95
CA GLU A 269 34.71 2.70 0.80
C GLU A 269 33.24 2.85 1.23
N MET A 270 32.43 3.47 0.38
CA MET A 270 30.98 3.49 0.49
C MET A 270 30.35 2.77 -0.70
N ARG A 271 29.26 2.04 -0.43
CA ARG A 271 28.44 1.34 -1.42
C ARG A 271 27.03 1.90 -1.43
N ARG A 272 26.39 1.90 -2.60
CA ARG A 272 24.97 2.25 -2.68
C ARG A 272 24.15 1.23 -1.89
N LEU A 273 23.13 1.70 -1.19
CA LEU A 273 22.12 0.83 -0.60
C LEU A 273 21.31 0.16 -1.72
N PRO A 274 20.91 -1.11 -1.60
CA PRO A 274 20.36 -1.88 -2.73
C PRO A 274 18.96 -1.45 -3.17
N ASP A 275 18.19 -0.79 -2.29
CA ASP A 275 16.80 -0.45 -2.52
C ASP A 275 16.58 0.48 -3.73
N VAL A 276 15.42 0.33 -4.36
CA VAL A 276 14.89 1.24 -5.40
C VAL A 276 13.67 1.99 -4.88
N MET A 277 13.34 3.11 -5.51
CA MET A 277 12.14 3.88 -5.21
C MET A 277 10.87 3.08 -5.55
N VAL A 278 9.80 3.29 -4.80
CA VAL A 278 8.46 2.81 -5.12
C VAL A 278 7.95 3.50 -6.39
N GLY A 279 7.27 2.79 -7.29
CA GLY A 279 6.77 3.39 -8.55
C GLY A 279 5.82 4.59 -8.35
N TRP A 280 5.12 4.66 -7.22
CA TRP A 280 4.31 5.83 -6.84
C TRP A 280 5.16 7.07 -6.53
N PHE A 281 6.44 6.92 -6.19
CA PHE A 281 7.37 8.04 -6.08
C PHE A 281 7.66 8.62 -7.46
N ASP A 282 8.00 7.77 -8.44
CA ASP A 282 8.29 8.21 -9.82
C ASP A 282 7.08 8.92 -10.45
N SER A 283 5.86 8.38 -10.28
CA SER A 283 4.66 9.05 -10.77
C SER A 283 4.28 10.28 -9.92
N GLY A 284 4.58 10.29 -8.63
CA GLY A 284 4.34 11.45 -7.77
C GLY A 284 5.22 12.65 -8.13
N ILE A 285 6.47 12.43 -8.54
CA ILE A 285 7.37 13.52 -8.96
C ILE A 285 7.13 13.97 -10.41
N SER A 286 6.24 13.31 -11.15
CA SER A 286 6.09 13.51 -12.59
C SER A 286 5.72 14.94 -12.96
N SER A 287 4.99 15.66 -12.10
CA SER A 287 4.53 17.04 -12.35
C SER A 287 5.66 18.06 -12.48
N TYR A 288 6.85 17.77 -11.93
CA TYR A 288 8.00 18.67 -11.99
C TYR A 288 9.24 18.00 -12.59
N ALA A 289 9.35 16.66 -12.51
CA ALA A 289 10.44 15.92 -13.14
C ALA A 289 10.38 16.01 -14.67
N CYS A 290 9.18 16.02 -15.28
CA CYS A 290 9.02 16.19 -16.73
C CYS A 290 9.39 17.59 -17.23
N LEU A 291 9.46 18.57 -16.32
CA LEU A 291 9.87 19.95 -16.57
C LEU A 291 11.35 20.18 -16.21
N GLU A 292 12.10 19.11 -15.93
CA GLU A 292 13.49 19.15 -15.50
C GLU A 292 13.74 20.02 -14.25
N TYR A 293 12.75 20.19 -13.38
CA TYR A 293 12.96 20.89 -12.11
C TYR A 293 13.93 20.08 -11.21
N PRO A 294 14.90 20.72 -10.53
CA PRO A 294 15.13 22.17 -10.41
C PRO A 294 16.10 22.78 -11.44
N MET A 295 16.52 22.02 -12.46
CA MET A 295 17.49 22.48 -13.47
C MET A 295 16.87 23.49 -14.45
N SER A 296 15.60 23.34 -14.82
CA SER A 296 14.87 24.27 -15.68
C SER A 296 13.72 24.96 -14.94
N ARG A 297 14.05 25.98 -14.13
CA ARG A 297 13.04 26.72 -13.34
C ARG A 297 12.04 27.49 -14.19
N ASN A 298 12.47 28.07 -15.31
CA ASN A 298 11.59 28.86 -16.18
C ASN A 298 10.47 28.00 -16.80
N GLU A 299 10.77 26.77 -17.22
CA GLU A 299 9.72 25.85 -17.70
C GLU A 299 8.82 25.40 -16.57
N ALA A 300 9.38 25.11 -15.38
CA ALA A 300 8.59 24.77 -14.21
C ALA A 300 7.59 25.87 -13.84
N GLU A 301 8.03 27.14 -13.75
CA GLU A 301 7.17 28.29 -13.43
C GLU A 301 6.05 28.53 -14.45
N LYS A 302 6.27 28.12 -15.71
CA LYS A 302 5.27 28.29 -16.78
C LYS A 302 4.16 27.25 -16.71
N TRP A 303 4.49 26.01 -16.37
CA TRP A 303 3.57 24.87 -16.49
C TRP A 303 3.09 24.31 -15.15
N TRP A 304 3.71 24.71 -14.04
CA TRP A 304 3.39 24.23 -12.70
C TRP A 304 2.81 25.36 -11.83
N PRO A 305 1.77 25.10 -11.02
CA PRO A 305 1.03 23.84 -10.91
C PRO A 305 0.05 23.62 -12.09
N ALA A 306 -0.27 22.35 -12.37
CA ALA A 306 -1.16 21.99 -13.47
C ALA A 306 -2.58 22.53 -13.26
N ASP A 307 -3.18 23.13 -14.29
CA ASP A 307 -4.54 23.68 -14.17
C ASP A 307 -5.61 22.59 -13.98
N PHE A 308 -5.39 21.40 -14.56
CA PHE A 308 -6.35 20.31 -14.58
C PHE A 308 -5.68 18.94 -14.68
N ILE A 309 -6.13 17.99 -13.86
CA ILE A 309 -5.80 16.56 -13.97
C ILE A 309 -7.09 15.72 -13.93
N VAL A 310 -7.06 14.55 -14.57
CA VAL A 310 -8.21 13.63 -14.63
C VAL A 310 -7.75 12.18 -14.55
N GLU A 311 -8.28 11.42 -13.59
CA GLU A 311 -8.04 9.98 -13.48
C GLU A 311 -9.20 9.27 -12.75
N GLY A 312 -9.14 7.94 -12.68
CA GLY A 312 -10.14 7.11 -12.01
C GLY A 312 -10.15 7.23 -10.49
N ARG A 313 -11.25 6.80 -9.87
CA ARG A 313 -11.46 6.83 -8.41
C ARG A 313 -10.40 6.09 -7.58
N ASP A 314 -9.69 5.13 -8.15
CA ASP A 314 -8.55 4.46 -7.51
C ASP A 314 -7.39 5.41 -7.19
N GLN A 315 -7.29 6.53 -7.90
CA GLN A 315 -6.19 7.49 -7.72
C GLN A 315 -6.30 8.34 -6.47
N ILE A 316 -7.41 8.27 -5.72
CA ILE A 316 -7.54 8.84 -4.36
C ILE A 316 -6.41 8.35 -3.44
N SER A 317 -6.07 7.06 -3.51
CA SER A 317 -4.95 6.48 -2.75
C SER A 317 -3.67 6.31 -3.58
N GLY A 318 -3.74 6.59 -4.87
CA GLY A 318 -2.66 6.43 -5.85
C GLY A 318 -2.01 7.75 -6.25
N TRP A 319 -2.21 8.16 -7.51
CA TRP A 319 -1.48 9.24 -8.15
C TRP A 319 -1.83 10.63 -7.62
N PHE A 320 -3.12 10.95 -7.39
CA PHE A 320 -3.49 12.25 -6.79
C PHE A 320 -2.77 12.47 -5.46
N PHE A 321 -2.78 11.45 -4.62
CA PHE A 321 -2.10 11.48 -3.33
C PHE A 321 -0.58 11.54 -3.44
N SER A 322 0.00 10.84 -4.41
CA SER A 322 1.45 10.81 -4.62
C SER A 322 1.98 12.14 -5.17
N LEU A 323 1.24 12.74 -6.12
CA LEU A 323 1.48 14.10 -6.62
C LEU A 323 1.47 15.10 -5.46
N LEU A 324 0.39 15.13 -4.66
CA LEU A 324 0.27 16.07 -3.54
C LEU A 324 1.47 15.97 -2.59
N LYS A 325 1.80 14.77 -2.14
CA LYS A 325 2.97 14.54 -1.26
C LYS A 325 4.27 15.03 -1.90
N ALA A 326 4.51 14.65 -3.16
CA ALA A 326 5.75 15.00 -3.85
C ALA A 326 5.89 16.50 -4.10
N GLY A 327 4.82 17.17 -4.54
CA GLY A 327 4.80 18.62 -4.76
C GLY A 327 5.06 19.38 -3.46
N LEU A 328 4.42 18.95 -2.36
CA LEU A 328 4.63 19.56 -1.05
C LEU A 328 6.05 19.35 -0.52
N VAL A 329 6.60 18.14 -0.65
CA VAL A 329 7.95 17.83 -0.17
C VAL A 329 9.01 18.58 -0.96
N ALA A 330 8.87 18.68 -2.28
CA ALA A 330 9.90 19.26 -3.15
C ALA A 330 9.77 20.78 -3.32
N VAL A 331 8.55 21.30 -3.41
CA VAL A 331 8.25 22.70 -3.80
C VAL A 331 7.41 23.43 -2.75
N GLY A 332 6.71 22.72 -1.86
CA GLY A 332 5.91 23.33 -0.80
C GLY A 332 4.51 23.76 -1.23
N GLU A 333 4.04 23.38 -2.42
CA GLU A 333 2.69 23.70 -2.92
C GLU A 333 2.04 22.49 -3.62
N THR A 334 0.71 22.57 -3.79
CA THR A 334 -0.10 21.57 -4.49
C THR A 334 0.21 21.55 -5.98
N PRO A 335 0.42 20.38 -6.60
CA PRO A 335 0.84 20.30 -8.00
C PRO A 335 -0.30 20.45 -9.02
N TYR A 336 -1.53 20.67 -8.57
CA TYR A 336 -2.73 20.80 -9.41
C TYR A 336 -3.71 21.82 -8.83
N LYS A 337 -4.47 22.49 -9.70
CA LYS A 337 -5.54 23.42 -9.33
C LYS A 337 -6.93 22.79 -9.39
N THR A 338 -7.14 21.90 -10.36
CA THR A 338 -8.42 21.17 -10.57
C THR A 338 -8.17 19.68 -10.70
N VAL A 339 -8.97 18.87 -10.01
CA VAL A 339 -8.94 17.40 -10.09
C VAL A 339 -10.30 16.88 -10.51
N LEU A 340 -10.36 16.14 -11.61
CA LEU A 340 -11.54 15.39 -12.01
C LEU A 340 -11.35 13.91 -11.71
N MET A 341 -12.27 13.35 -10.94
CA MET A 341 -12.30 11.93 -10.63
C MET A 341 -13.46 11.25 -11.35
N HIS A 342 -13.13 10.28 -12.21
CA HIS A 342 -14.14 9.51 -12.95
C HIS A 342 -14.38 8.11 -12.37
N GLY A 343 -15.53 7.52 -12.71
CA GLY A 343 -15.88 6.13 -12.40
C GLY A 343 -15.12 5.12 -13.27
N PHE A 344 -15.40 3.83 -13.08
CA PHE A 344 -14.82 2.76 -13.89
C PHE A 344 -15.68 2.38 -15.09
N MET A 345 -15.02 1.79 -16.09
CA MET A 345 -15.69 1.12 -17.20
C MET A 345 -15.98 -0.34 -16.81
N LEU A 346 -17.25 -0.73 -16.88
CA LEU A 346 -17.74 -2.07 -16.58
C LEU A 346 -18.19 -2.78 -17.86
N ASP A 347 -18.29 -4.11 -17.83
CA ASP A 347 -18.87 -4.88 -18.92
C ASP A 347 -20.39 -4.64 -19.06
N GLU A 348 -21.02 -5.25 -20.08
CA GLU A 348 -22.46 -5.08 -20.34
C GLU A 348 -23.36 -5.55 -19.19
N GLN A 349 -22.83 -6.36 -18.25
CA GLN A 349 -23.53 -6.89 -17.09
C GLN A 349 -23.20 -6.11 -15.81
N GLY A 350 -22.36 -5.07 -15.89
CA GLY A 350 -21.91 -4.29 -14.74
C GLY A 350 -20.82 -4.96 -13.91
N ARG A 351 -20.09 -5.92 -14.48
CA ARG A 351 -18.93 -6.57 -13.84
C ARG A 351 -17.64 -5.88 -14.26
N GLU A 352 -16.62 -5.96 -13.41
CA GLU A 352 -15.28 -5.54 -13.80
C GLU A 352 -14.80 -6.33 -15.03
N MET A 353 -14.13 -5.64 -15.95
CA MET A 353 -13.57 -6.26 -17.14
C MET A 353 -12.23 -6.95 -16.82
N HIS A 354 -12.15 -8.26 -17.05
CA HIS A 354 -10.95 -9.06 -16.85
C HIS A 354 -10.66 -9.89 -18.09
N LYS A 355 -9.41 -9.89 -18.57
CA LYS A 355 -9.00 -10.70 -19.73
C LYS A 355 -9.29 -12.19 -19.55
N SER A 356 -9.12 -12.70 -18.32
CA SER A 356 -9.38 -14.09 -17.96
C SER A 356 -10.86 -14.47 -17.98
N LEU A 357 -11.78 -13.51 -17.79
CA LEU A 357 -13.22 -13.73 -17.86
C LEU A 357 -13.77 -13.62 -19.28
N GLY A 358 -12.95 -13.24 -20.26
CA GLY A 358 -13.37 -13.05 -21.65
C GLY A 358 -14.36 -11.90 -21.86
N ASN A 359 -14.60 -11.05 -20.84
CA ASN A 359 -15.53 -9.92 -20.90
C ASN A 359 -14.83 -8.57 -21.18
N PHE A 360 -13.52 -8.61 -21.45
CA PHE A 360 -12.71 -7.42 -21.72
C PHE A 360 -12.89 -6.95 -23.17
N VAL A 361 -13.22 -5.67 -23.35
CA VAL A 361 -13.33 -5.01 -24.65
C VAL A 361 -12.26 -3.93 -24.75
N THR A 362 -11.47 -3.93 -25.83
CA THR A 362 -10.47 -2.87 -26.03
C THR A 362 -11.09 -1.63 -26.68
N PRO A 363 -10.53 -0.43 -26.43
CA PRO A 363 -10.89 0.76 -27.21
C PRO A 363 -10.72 0.54 -28.72
N GLN A 364 -9.70 -0.20 -29.15
CA GLN A 364 -9.44 -0.51 -30.55
C GLN A 364 -10.56 -1.33 -31.19
N ASP A 365 -11.16 -2.28 -30.47
CA ASP A 365 -12.30 -3.06 -30.96
C ASP A 365 -13.51 -2.16 -31.25
N VAL A 366 -13.74 -1.16 -30.39
CA VAL A 366 -14.84 -0.21 -30.56
C VAL A 366 -14.56 0.74 -31.72
N VAL A 367 -13.36 1.33 -31.76
CA VAL A 367 -12.96 2.28 -32.80
C VAL A 367 -13.00 1.63 -34.18
N SER A 368 -12.59 0.37 -34.30
CA SER A 368 -12.61 -0.36 -35.58
C SER A 368 -14.03 -0.61 -36.09
N LYS A 369 -15.03 -0.71 -35.20
CA LYS A 369 -16.43 -0.98 -35.56
C LYS A 369 -17.26 0.29 -35.77
N PHE A 370 -17.08 1.30 -34.91
CA PHE A 370 -17.97 2.48 -34.85
C PHE A 370 -17.23 3.81 -34.98
N GLY A 371 -15.91 3.79 -35.07
CA GLY A 371 -15.09 4.99 -35.10
C GLY A 371 -14.86 5.60 -33.71
N ARG A 372 -13.85 6.47 -33.63
CA ARG A 372 -13.44 7.14 -32.37
C ARG A 372 -14.48 8.11 -31.83
N ASP A 373 -15.26 8.74 -32.70
CA ASP A 373 -16.21 9.78 -32.29
C ASP A 373 -17.45 9.18 -31.64
N ALA A 374 -17.90 8.00 -32.11
CA ALA A 374 -18.95 7.24 -31.44
C ALA A 374 -18.51 6.82 -30.02
N LEU A 375 -17.26 6.34 -29.86
CA LEU A 375 -16.71 6.03 -28.54
C LEU A 375 -16.62 7.26 -27.63
N ARG A 376 -16.17 8.41 -28.16
CA ARG A 376 -16.09 9.66 -27.39
C ARG A 376 -17.47 10.13 -26.94
N LEU A 377 -18.45 10.19 -27.84
CA LEU A 377 -19.82 10.54 -27.50
C LEU A 377 -20.40 9.59 -26.45
N TYR A 378 -20.12 8.29 -26.59
CA TYR A 378 -20.58 7.28 -25.65
C TYR A 378 -20.07 7.52 -24.23
N VAL A 379 -18.77 7.81 -24.07
CA VAL A 379 -18.20 8.14 -22.77
C VAL A 379 -18.77 9.45 -22.21
N LEU A 380 -18.99 10.45 -23.07
CA LEU A 380 -19.51 11.76 -22.68
C LEU A 380 -20.99 11.75 -22.26
N GLN A 381 -21.75 10.70 -22.58
CA GLN A 381 -23.15 10.57 -22.15
C GLN A 381 -23.30 10.22 -20.67
N ASN A 382 -22.24 9.71 -20.04
CA ASN A 382 -22.28 9.27 -18.66
C ASN A 382 -21.94 10.42 -17.71
N THR A 383 -22.56 10.41 -16.53
CA THR A 383 -22.09 11.21 -15.40
C THR A 383 -20.65 10.78 -15.08
N LEU A 384 -19.69 11.72 -15.12
CA LEU A 384 -18.27 11.37 -15.14
C LEU A 384 -17.83 10.50 -13.94
N TRP A 385 -18.37 10.75 -12.75
CA TRP A 385 -18.02 10.04 -11.52
C TRP A 385 -18.82 8.74 -11.27
N GLU A 386 -19.73 8.37 -12.17
CA GLU A 386 -20.46 7.10 -12.10
C GLU A 386 -19.76 6.03 -12.96
N ASP A 387 -19.92 4.77 -12.57
CA ASP A 387 -19.37 3.66 -13.36
C ASP A 387 -20.18 3.51 -14.67
N LEU A 388 -19.48 3.51 -15.82
CA LEU A 388 -20.08 3.37 -17.13
C LEU A 388 -20.16 1.89 -17.52
N ARG A 389 -21.38 1.38 -17.71
CA ARG A 389 -21.58 0.02 -18.23
C ARG A 389 -21.50 0.02 -19.74
N PHE A 390 -20.53 -0.71 -20.27
CA PHE A 390 -20.31 -0.87 -21.71
C PHE A 390 -21.58 -1.39 -22.42
N SER A 391 -21.83 -0.96 -23.65
CA SER A 391 -22.95 -1.45 -24.47
C SER A 391 -22.67 -1.32 -25.96
N TRP A 392 -22.61 -2.46 -26.66
CA TRP A 392 -22.48 -2.47 -28.12
C TRP A 392 -23.69 -1.81 -28.81
N LYS A 393 -24.88 -1.98 -28.24
CA LYS A 393 -26.12 -1.45 -28.79
C LYS A 393 -26.13 0.09 -28.77
N VAL A 394 -25.72 0.70 -27.66
CA VAL A 394 -25.67 2.17 -27.56
C VAL A 394 -24.61 2.75 -28.49
N LEU A 395 -23.45 2.11 -28.61
CA LEU A 395 -22.40 2.51 -29.55
C LEU A 395 -22.88 2.47 -31.01
N ALA A 396 -23.61 1.43 -31.40
CA ALA A 396 -24.20 1.33 -32.73
C ALA A 396 -25.23 2.45 -32.99
N GLN A 397 -26.06 2.76 -31.99
CA GLN A 397 -27.02 3.87 -32.09
C GLN A 397 -26.31 5.21 -32.29
N LEU A 398 -25.30 5.52 -31.46
CA LEU A 398 -24.52 6.76 -31.55
C LEU A 398 -23.78 6.91 -32.88
N SER A 399 -23.25 5.80 -33.40
CA SER A 399 -22.66 5.78 -34.74
C SER A 399 -23.70 6.12 -35.81
N GLY A 400 -24.94 5.64 -35.68
CA GLY A 400 -26.05 5.98 -36.56
C GLY A 400 -26.48 7.45 -36.45
N ASP A 401 -26.50 8.00 -35.23
CA ASP A 401 -26.82 9.41 -34.98
C ASP A 401 -25.77 10.33 -35.63
N LEU A 402 -24.48 10.02 -35.47
CA LEU A 402 -23.39 10.71 -36.15
C LEU A 402 -23.52 10.64 -37.68
N GLN A 403 -23.87 9.46 -38.22
CA GLN A 403 -24.09 9.29 -39.65
C GLN A 403 -25.29 10.13 -40.15
N THR A 404 -26.33 10.28 -39.32
CA THR A 404 -27.49 11.12 -39.63
C THR A 404 -27.09 12.59 -39.69
N MET A 405 -26.32 13.09 -38.71
CA MET A 405 -25.77 14.45 -38.73
C MET A 405 -24.90 14.70 -39.97
N TRP A 406 -24.04 13.72 -40.31
CA TRP A 406 -23.20 13.80 -41.50
C TRP A 406 -24.03 13.86 -42.79
N THR A 407 -25.08 13.05 -42.88
CA THR A 407 -25.98 13.04 -44.05
C THR A 407 -26.71 14.38 -44.19
N GLY A 408 -27.16 14.98 -43.07
CA GLY A 408 -27.76 16.31 -43.07
C GLY A 408 -26.79 17.40 -43.58
N TYR A 409 -25.54 17.35 -43.14
CA TYR A 409 -24.48 18.24 -43.65
C TYR A 409 -24.23 18.06 -45.15
N VAL A 410 -24.07 16.81 -45.61
CA VAL A 410 -23.84 16.48 -47.03
C VAL A 410 -25.02 16.92 -47.89
N PHE A 411 -26.25 16.75 -47.40
CA PHE A 411 -27.45 17.20 -48.10
C PHE A 411 -27.50 18.73 -48.22
N ALA A 412 -27.17 19.47 -47.16
CA ALA A 412 -27.21 20.93 -47.17
C ALA A 412 -26.12 21.56 -48.06
N GLY A 413 -24.97 20.91 -48.20
CA GLY A 413 -23.80 21.43 -48.93
C GLY A 413 -24.09 21.92 -50.35
N PRO A 414 -24.69 21.10 -51.25
CA PRO A 414 -25.06 21.53 -52.59
C PRO A 414 -26.00 22.75 -52.60
N TYR A 415 -27.01 22.79 -51.73
CA TYR A 415 -27.96 23.91 -51.68
C TYR A 415 -27.31 25.20 -51.16
N MET A 416 -26.45 25.11 -50.14
CA MET A 416 -25.72 26.27 -49.65
C MET A 416 -24.73 26.82 -50.68
N SER A 417 -24.17 25.96 -51.54
CA SER A 417 -23.28 26.39 -52.62
C SER A 417 -24.01 27.18 -53.71
N LEU A 418 -25.32 27.01 -53.84
CA LEU A 418 -26.19 27.76 -54.76
C LEU A 418 -26.60 29.13 -54.21
N ILE A 419 -26.40 29.41 -52.91
CA ILE A 419 -26.72 30.70 -52.25
C ILE A 419 -25.52 31.66 -52.31
N LYS A 420 -24.51 31.38 -53.14
CA LYS A 420 -23.49 32.37 -53.49
C LYS A 420 -24.03 33.32 -54.57
N ASP A 421 -24.80 34.30 -54.12
CA ASP A 421 -25.00 35.63 -54.72
C ASP A 421 -25.38 36.63 -53.62
#